data_AF-A0A656Y6L0-F1
#
_entry.id   AF-A0A656Y6L0-F1
#
_cell.length_a   1.000
_cell.length_b   1.000
_cell.length_c   1.000
_cell.angle_alpha   90.00
_cell.angle_beta   90.00
_cell.angle_gamma   90.00
#
_symmetry.space_group_name_H-M   'P 1'
#
loop_
_entity.id
_entity.type
_entity.pdbx_description
1 polymer ?
#
loop_
_entity_poly.entity_id
_entity_poly.type
_entity_poly.pdbx_seq_one_letter_code
_entity_poly.pdbx_strand_id
1 'polypeptide(L)'
;MLSVDRRPGGRAVPLGRRRAALVVALLALTGCTDDSTPVEPTPTASSTPTPTPTPTAATAEAGAPAAAATVLPAATAQDAALEASRAVFVTAPVVVVAPAEDVAAQLTAASAGVALGAPVLLTTAGVDPAPLLAEIARLDAQAVLAVGAVPFAPPRSVAVVPVPGGADAATLRAATGARFGAPTPVAPGQEAAAVRALAAPQPAVLVVQGAPPTPTPSTASVSPTPSPTSSPSLPPTRPPAAVDGTIALTGVGVDPVAAFATLRAVGIPVLDTPGGDPRATTPGVQAIAAAAPDHAIAFGAAFGPPELLAKRLAAARTGALLGGGGQLVFPQVPGVPGKKYVALYGTPGSAALGVLGEQDVPATLARADATAAPYRTLTTDAVVPMVEIIATIASAGPGDDGNYSQERSVEELRPLVEAAGAAGMAVVLDLQPGRTDFLTQAQQYADLLALPYVGLALDPEWRLAPDQVHLRQIGSVGIDEVNGVVAWLSDFTAQHALPQKMLVLHQFAGRMITDRARLDTSRDELALVIHVDGQGSQPAKAGTWNALRTDAPPVHWGWKNFFDEDVPMLDPTQTYQVQPVPDLVSYQ
;
A
#
# COMPACT_ATOMS: atom_id res chain seq x y z
N MET A 1 -19.32 -46.72 -30.29
CA MET A 1 -18.97 -48.04 -29.73
C MET A 1 -17.96 -47.79 -28.61
N LEU A 2 -18.18 -48.37 -27.42
CA LEU A 2 -17.54 -48.15 -26.09
C LEU A 2 -18.04 -46.88 -25.35
N SER A 3 -19.03 -46.98 -24.44
CA SER A 3 -19.08 -47.48 -23.03
C SER A 3 -18.69 -46.40 -21.99
N VAL A 4 -19.65 -45.79 -21.28
CA VAL A 4 -20.17 -46.12 -19.91
C VAL A 4 -19.21 -45.55 -18.83
N ASP A 5 -19.60 -44.73 -17.84
CA ASP A 5 -20.76 -44.79 -16.96
C ASP A 5 -21.08 -43.43 -16.29
N ARG A 6 -22.36 -43.16 -16.03
CA ARG A 6 -22.86 -42.02 -15.22
C ARG A 6 -23.51 -42.60 -13.96
N ARG A 7 -23.25 -42.02 -12.79
CA ARG A 7 -24.25 -41.97 -11.71
C ARG A 7 -24.30 -40.62 -10.99
N PRO A 8 -25.48 -40.22 -10.48
CA PRO A 8 -25.76 -38.89 -9.93
C PRO A 8 -25.97 -38.91 -8.40
N GLY A 9 -26.00 -37.73 -7.76
CA GLY A 9 -26.74 -37.53 -6.52
C GLY A 9 -26.05 -36.64 -5.48
N GLY A 10 -26.66 -35.48 -5.21
CA GLY A 10 -26.29 -34.60 -4.10
C GLY A 10 -27.28 -33.45 -3.96
N ARG A 11 -28.47 -33.74 -3.42
CA ARG A 11 -29.51 -32.75 -3.11
C ARG A 11 -29.18 -32.03 -1.80
N ALA A 12 -29.46 -30.73 -1.79
CA ALA A 12 -29.34 -29.80 -0.68
C ALA A 12 -30.23 -30.16 0.53
N VAL A 13 -29.73 -29.83 1.73
CA VAL A 13 -30.48 -29.82 3.00
C VAL A 13 -30.44 -28.39 3.56
N PRO A 14 -31.57 -27.80 4.00
CA PRO A 14 -31.60 -26.48 4.61
C PRO A 14 -31.42 -26.59 6.14
N LEU A 15 -30.56 -25.75 6.72
CA LEU A 15 -30.44 -25.62 8.18
C LEU A 15 -31.29 -24.45 8.67
N GLY A 16 -32.30 -24.82 9.46
CA GLY A 16 -33.30 -23.94 10.03
C GLY A 16 -32.77 -23.04 11.15
N ARG A 17 -33.36 -21.84 11.21
CA ARG A 17 -33.30 -20.90 12.33
C ARG A 17 -33.88 -21.54 13.60
N ARG A 18 -33.14 -21.45 14.71
CA ARG A 18 -33.71 -21.57 16.06
C ARG A 18 -33.25 -20.41 16.94
N ARG A 19 -34.25 -19.67 17.41
CA ARG A 19 -34.18 -18.70 18.51
C ARG A 19 -34.01 -19.46 19.83
N ALA A 20 -33.20 -18.94 20.74
CA ALA A 20 -33.25 -19.29 22.16
C ALA A 20 -33.02 -18.03 23.00
N ALA A 21 -33.89 -17.85 23.99
CA ALA A 21 -33.99 -16.71 24.87
C ALA A 21 -33.30 -16.98 26.22
N LEU A 22 -32.69 -15.91 26.75
CA LEU A 22 -32.64 -15.43 28.15
C LEU A 22 -32.85 -16.43 29.31
N VAL A 23 -31.87 -16.52 30.23
CA VAL A 23 -32.10 -16.52 31.70
C VAL A 23 -30.90 -15.85 32.40
N VAL A 24 -31.20 -14.83 33.19
CA VAL A 24 -30.34 -14.17 34.20
C VAL A 24 -30.61 -14.82 35.55
N ALA A 25 -29.57 -15.11 36.34
CA ALA A 25 -29.71 -15.36 37.78
C ALA A 25 -28.46 -14.89 38.55
N LEU A 26 -28.59 -13.76 39.24
CA LEU A 26 -27.80 -13.36 40.40
C LEU A 26 -28.17 -14.25 41.60
N LEU A 27 -27.21 -14.54 42.48
CA LEU A 27 -27.48 -14.72 43.91
C LEU A 27 -26.18 -14.50 44.72
N ALA A 28 -26.21 -13.44 45.53
CA ALA A 28 -25.29 -13.15 46.62
C ALA A 28 -25.86 -13.73 47.92
N LEU A 29 -25.00 -14.28 48.79
CA LEU A 29 -25.34 -14.55 50.19
C LEU A 29 -24.12 -14.27 51.10
N THR A 30 -24.40 -13.46 52.11
CA THR A 30 -23.55 -12.94 53.19
C THR A 30 -23.91 -13.61 54.53
N GLY A 31 -22.92 -13.82 55.40
CA GLY A 31 -23.02 -13.89 56.88
C GLY A 31 -23.58 -15.21 57.47
N CYS A 32 -23.20 -15.70 58.66
CA CYS A 32 -22.47 -15.15 59.80
C CYS A 32 -21.88 -16.28 60.69
N THR A 33 -20.79 -15.93 61.38
CA THR A 33 -20.30 -16.31 62.73
C THR A 33 -20.67 -17.65 63.37
N ASP A 34 -19.66 -18.33 63.93
CA ASP A 34 -19.78 -18.89 65.28
C ASP A 34 -18.46 -18.84 66.06
N ASP A 35 -18.60 -18.36 67.29
CA ASP A 35 -17.64 -18.18 68.36
C ASP A 35 -17.29 -19.53 69.01
N SER A 36 -16.01 -19.81 69.25
CA SER A 36 -15.55 -20.69 70.35
C SER A 36 -14.02 -20.65 70.49
N THR A 37 -13.54 -20.05 71.57
CA THR A 37 -12.24 -20.36 72.20
C THR A 37 -12.56 -21.04 73.54
N PRO A 38 -11.73 -21.94 74.12
CA PRO A 38 -10.36 -21.59 74.50
C PRO A 38 -9.30 -22.72 74.60
N VAL A 39 -8.09 -22.25 74.93
CA VAL A 39 -6.97 -22.87 75.66
C VAL A 39 -5.70 -23.14 74.85
N GLU A 40 -4.71 -22.35 75.25
CA GLU A 40 -3.33 -22.22 74.79
C GLU A 40 -2.45 -23.39 75.24
N PRO A 41 -1.41 -23.72 74.45
CA PRO A 41 -0.10 -23.86 75.06
C PRO A 41 0.92 -22.97 74.34
N THR A 42 1.62 -22.14 75.10
CA THR A 42 2.81 -21.42 74.67
C THR A 42 3.88 -22.45 74.26
N PRO A 43 4.50 -22.33 73.07
CA PRO A 43 5.94 -22.07 73.10
C PRO A 43 6.51 -21.28 71.89
N THR A 44 7.52 -20.47 72.22
CA THR A 44 8.67 -20.02 71.38
C THR A 44 8.40 -19.07 70.21
N ALA A 45 8.94 -17.86 70.36
CA ALA A 45 9.13 -16.91 69.26
C ALA A 45 9.97 -17.54 68.14
N SER A 46 9.35 -17.76 66.99
CA SER A 46 10.03 -17.87 65.70
C SER A 46 9.51 -16.72 64.84
N SER A 47 10.34 -15.71 64.63
CA SER A 47 10.10 -14.68 63.63
C SER A 47 10.01 -15.34 62.26
N THR A 48 8.80 -15.60 61.79
CA THR A 48 8.55 -15.98 60.41
C THR A 48 8.99 -14.79 59.54
N PRO A 49 9.88 -14.96 58.55
CA PRO A 49 10.16 -13.88 57.63
C PRO A 49 8.86 -13.52 56.92
N THR A 50 8.45 -12.26 57.03
CA THR A 50 7.40 -11.68 56.19
C THR A 50 7.67 -12.07 54.74
N PRO A 51 6.72 -12.67 53.99
CA PRO A 51 6.94 -12.93 52.58
C PRO A 51 7.22 -11.60 51.91
N THR A 52 8.45 -11.42 51.42
CA THR A 52 8.82 -10.31 50.54
C THR A 52 7.78 -10.29 49.41
N PRO A 53 7.09 -9.16 49.16
CA PRO A 53 6.13 -9.09 48.07
C PRO A 53 6.86 -9.47 46.79
N THR A 54 6.39 -10.50 46.10
CA THR A 54 6.89 -10.85 44.76
C THR A 54 6.73 -9.60 43.90
N PRO A 55 7.81 -9.04 43.32
CA PRO A 55 7.71 -7.83 42.54
C PRO A 55 6.72 -8.06 41.39
N THR A 56 5.68 -7.23 41.34
CA THR A 56 4.68 -7.29 40.27
C THR A 56 5.35 -6.80 38.99
N ALA A 57 5.29 -7.60 37.92
CA ALA A 57 5.94 -7.24 36.66
C ALA A 57 5.35 -5.95 36.09
N ALA A 58 6.20 -4.97 35.79
CA ALA A 58 5.78 -3.73 35.14
C ALA A 58 5.43 -4.02 33.67
N THR A 59 4.29 -3.52 33.20
CA THR A 59 3.83 -3.76 31.81
C THR A 59 4.03 -2.48 31.02
N ALA A 60 4.60 -2.57 29.82
CA ALA A 60 4.66 -1.43 28.90
C ALA A 60 3.26 -1.12 28.36
N GLU A 61 3.03 0.13 27.97
CA GLU A 61 1.80 0.56 27.32
C GLU A 61 2.10 1.06 25.91
N ALA A 62 1.39 0.50 24.94
CA ALA A 62 1.49 0.86 23.53
C ALA A 62 0.09 1.05 22.92
N GLY A 63 0.00 1.87 21.89
CA GLY A 63 -1.25 2.18 21.21
C GLY A 63 -1.04 2.54 19.75
N ALA A 64 -2.13 2.50 18.97
CA ALA A 64 -2.11 2.94 17.59
C ALA A 64 -1.93 4.48 17.52
N PRO A 65 -1.34 5.01 16.44
CA PRO A 65 -1.32 6.44 16.19
C PRO A 65 -2.74 7.03 16.15
N ALA A 66 -2.88 8.30 16.54
CA ALA A 66 -4.19 8.96 16.54
C ALA A 66 -4.78 9.17 15.13
N ALA A 67 -3.92 9.37 14.13
CA ALA A 67 -4.33 9.54 12.74
C ALA A 67 -4.40 8.19 11.99
N ALA A 68 -5.24 8.11 10.95
CA ALA A 68 -5.32 6.93 10.09
C ALA A 68 -4.02 6.67 9.31
N ALA A 69 -3.28 7.73 8.97
CA ALA A 69 -1.96 7.64 8.37
C ALA A 69 -1.01 8.60 9.10
N THR A 70 0.20 8.12 9.38
CA THR A 70 1.28 8.91 9.98
C THR A 70 2.54 8.71 9.14
N VAL A 71 3.16 9.79 8.70
CA VAL A 71 4.43 9.75 7.95
C VAL A 71 5.54 10.24 8.86
N LEU A 72 6.54 9.40 9.07
CA LEU A 72 7.71 9.65 9.90
C LEU A 72 8.86 10.10 8.98
N PRO A 73 9.18 11.40 8.92
CA PRO A 73 10.07 11.96 7.90
C PRO A 73 11.56 11.82 8.26
N ALA A 74 11.91 11.22 9.41
CA ALA A 74 13.28 11.11 9.89
C ALA A 74 14.28 10.70 8.79
N ALA A 75 15.35 11.50 8.67
CA ALA A 75 16.42 11.28 7.71
C ALA A 75 17.55 10.38 8.25
N THR A 76 17.60 10.17 9.57
CA THR A 76 18.63 9.35 10.23
C THR A 76 18.02 8.15 10.94
N ALA A 77 18.79 7.08 11.13
CA ALA A 77 18.34 5.89 11.85
C ALA A 77 17.99 6.21 13.32
N GLN A 78 18.73 7.13 13.95
CA GLN A 78 18.49 7.54 15.34
C GLN A 78 17.17 8.31 15.47
N ASP A 79 16.91 9.27 14.58
CA ASP A 79 15.66 10.01 14.59
C ASP A 79 14.47 9.11 14.28
N ALA A 80 14.62 8.17 13.33
CA ALA A 80 13.56 7.22 13.00
C ALA A 80 13.21 6.29 14.18
N ALA A 81 14.21 5.88 14.96
CA ALA A 81 13.98 5.09 16.17
C ALA A 81 13.20 5.88 17.23
N LEU A 82 13.53 7.17 17.42
CA LEU A 82 12.81 8.07 18.32
C LEU A 82 11.37 8.32 17.85
N GLU A 83 11.18 8.63 16.57
CA GLU A 83 9.86 8.85 15.98
C GLU A 83 8.97 7.61 16.09
N ALA A 84 9.51 6.41 15.80
CA ALA A 84 8.78 5.16 15.97
C ALA A 84 8.37 4.91 17.42
N SER A 85 9.25 5.16 18.39
CA SER A 85 8.93 5.02 19.80
C SER A 85 7.81 5.98 20.23
N ARG A 86 7.87 7.24 19.80
CA ARG A 86 6.83 8.25 20.08
C ARG A 86 5.50 7.93 19.40
N ALA A 87 5.53 7.30 18.24
CA ALA A 87 4.33 6.96 17.50
C ALA A 87 3.49 5.87 18.17
N VAL A 88 4.13 4.93 18.90
CA VAL A 88 3.43 3.73 19.41
C VAL A 88 3.55 3.46 20.90
N PHE A 89 4.58 3.96 21.60
CA PHE A 89 4.75 3.70 23.04
C PHE A 89 4.30 4.89 23.89
N VAL A 90 3.45 4.60 24.87
CA VAL A 90 3.04 5.54 25.92
C VAL A 90 4.02 5.46 27.09
N THR A 91 4.25 4.26 27.62
CA THR A 91 5.22 3.96 28.68
C THR A 91 6.00 2.68 28.37
N ALA A 92 7.25 2.59 28.83
CA ALA A 92 8.09 1.40 28.67
C ALA A 92 9.07 1.27 29.85
N PRO A 93 8.85 0.33 30.79
CA PRO A 93 9.73 0.15 31.95
C PRO A 93 11.17 -0.21 31.59
N VAL A 94 11.37 -0.82 30.41
CA VAL A 94 12.68 -1.14 29.85
C VAL A 94 12.79 -0.53 28.46
N VAL A 95 13.94 0.08 28.18
CA VAL A 95 14.33 0.58 26.86
C VAL A 95 15.60 -0.14 26.41
N VAL A 96 15.66 -0.58 25.16
CA VAL A 96 16.87 -1.17 24.58
C VAL A 96 17.61 -0.09 23.80
N VAL A 97 18.93 0.07 24.02
CA VAL A 97 19.73 1.08 23.32
C VAL A 97 20.96 0.44 22.70
N ALA A 98 21.24 0.75 21.43
CA ALA A 98 22.41 0.31 20.70
C ALA A 98 23.09 1.47 19.93
N PRO A 99 24.40 1.37 19.62
CA PRO A 99 25.06 2.33 18.73
C PRO A 99 24.59 2.18 17.28
N ALA A 100 24.33 3.31 16.62
CA ALA A 100 23.82 3.38 15.24
C ALA A 100 24.83 2.86 14.19
N GLU A 101 26.11 2.90 14.51
CA GLU A 101 27.22 2.43 13.68
C GLU A 101 27.56 0.94 13.85
N ASP A 102 26.98 0.24 14.83
CA ASP A 102 27.25 -1.18 15.12
C ASP A 102 26.07 -2.07 14.71
N VAL A 103 26.22 -2.74 13.57
CA VAL A 103 25.20 -3.65 13.04
C VAL A 103 24.95 -4.83 13.97
N ALA A 104 25.99 -5.40 14.60
CA ALA A 104 25.83 -6.56 15.48
C ALA A 104 25.08 -6.18 16.76
N ALA A 105 25.34 -4.99 17.30
CA ALA A 105 24.59 -4.46 18.43
C ALA A 105 23.14 -4.17 18.06
N GLN A 106 22.86 -3.59 16.89
CA GLN A 106 21.50 -3.33 16.43
C GLN A 106 20.68 -4.61 16.23
N LEU A 107 21.25 -5.65 15.61
CA LEU A 107 20.57 -6.94 15.45
C LEU A 107 20.26 -7.60 16.81
N THR A 108 21.21 -7.53 17.74
CA THR A 108 21.04 -8.04 19.11
C THR A 108 19.95 -7.25 19.86
N ALA A 109 19.96 -5.92 19.73
CA ALA A 109 18.96 -5.04 20.31
C ALA A 109 17.58 -5.27 19.71
N ALA A 110 17.49 -5.56 18.41
CA ALA A 110 16.24 -5.89 17.74
C ALA A 110 15.62 -7.17 18.30
N SER A 111 16.40 -8.26 18.40
CA SER A 111 15.94 -9.50 19.03
C SER A 111 15.50 -9.29 20.48
N ALA A 112 16.26 -8.54 21.27
CA ALA A 112 15.95 -8.25 22.67
C ALA A 112 14.68 -7.39 22.82
N GLY A 113 14.54 -6.33 22.02
CA GLY A 113 13.39 -5.42 22.04
C GLY A 113 12.09 -6.15 21.72
N VAL A 114 12.11 -6.99 20.67
CA VAL A 114 10.93 -7.81 20.30
C VAL A 114 10.58 -8.83 21.38
N ALA A 115 11.57 -9.43 22.05
CA ALA A 115 11.31 -10.39 23.12
C ALA A 115 10.72 -9.75 24.38
N LEU A 116 11.18 -8.53 24.69
CA LEU A 116 10.76 -7.75 25.86
C LEU A 116 9.46 -6.95 25.63
N GLY A 117 9.08 -6.71 24.39
CA GLY A 117 8.04 -5.74 24.06
C GLY A 117 8.48 -4.31 24.36
N ALA A 118 9.76 -4.01 24.16
CA ALA A 118 10.40 -2.75 24.52
C ALA A 118 10.84 -1.96 23.27
N PRO A 119 10.82 -0.61 23.32
CA PRO A 119 11.35 0.21 22.23
C PRO A 119 12.87 0.03 22.11
N VAL A 120 13.34 0.06 20.87
CA VAL A 120 14.76 0.02 20.51
C VAL A 120 15.18 1.39 20.01
N LEU A 121 16.03 2.06 20.78
CA LEU A 121 16.56 3.39 20.47
C LEU A 121 18.04 3.30 20.10
N LEU A 122 18.54 4.36 19.46
CA LEU A 122 19.93 4.43 19.03
C LEU A 122 20.68 5.59 19.70
N THR A 123 21.98 5.41 19.80
CA THR A 123 22.94 6.48 20.07
C THR A 123 23.95 6.55 18.93
N THR A 124 24.50 7.73 18.68
CA THR A 124 25.57 7.91 17.69
C THR A 124 26.73 8.63 18.37
N ALA A 125 27.96 8.14 18.20
CA ALA A 125 29.12 8.79 18.80
C ALA A 125 29.25 10.25 18.33
N GLY A 126 29.43 11.18 19.27
CA GLY A 126 29.58 12.61 18.97
C GLY A 126 28.27 13.36 18.68
N VAL A 127 27.12 12.70 18.72
CA VAL A 127 25.79 13.32 18.66
C VAL A 127 25.27 13.56 20.08
N ASP A 128 24.55 14.66 20.29
CA ASP A 128 23.97 15.00 21.59
C ASP A 128 22.98 13.90 22.05
N PRO A 129 23.17 13.28 23.23
CA PRO A 129 22.25 12.28 23.76
C PRO A 129 20.97 12.89 24.36
N ALA A 130 20.81 14.22 24.41
CA ALA A 130 19.64 14.85 25.02
C ALA A 130 18.28 14.37 24.46
N PRO A 131 18.08 14.19 23.14
CA PRO A 131 16.82 13.65 22.61
C PRO A 131 16.53 12.22 23.08
N LEU A 132 17.56 11.38 23.17
CA LEU A 132 17.47 10.02 23.69
C LEU A 132 17.09 10.01 25.17
N LEU A 133 17.76 10.86 25.97
CA LEU A 133 17.47 10.99 27.40
C LEU A 133 16.05 11.52 27.66
N ALA A 134 15.60 12.47 26.85
CA ALA A 134 14.23 12.98 26.92
C ALA A 134 13.20 11.89 26.60
N GLU A 135 13.49 11.01 25.65
CA GLU A 135 12.61 9.89 25.31
C GLU A 135 12.58 8.82 26.41
N ILE A 136 13.73 8.47 26.98
CA ILE A 136 13.83 7.56 28.14
C ILE A 136 13.01 8.10 29.32
N ALA A 137 13.06 9.42 29.56
CA ALA A 137 12.27 10.06 30.60
C ALA A 137 10.76 10.08 30.27
N ARG A 138 10.39 10.37 29.02
CA ARG A 138 8.99 10.35 28.56
C ARG A 138 8.34 8.98 28.76
N LEU A 139 9.09 7.91 28.52
CA LEU A 139 8.65 6.52 28.64
C LEU A 139 8.57 6.03 30.10
N ASP A 140 9.00 6.83 31.07
CA ASP A 140 9.12 6.44 32.49
C ASP A 140 9.96 5.15 32.66
N ALA A 141 11.09 5.08 31.95
CA ALA A 141 11.93 3.90 31.93
C ALA A 141 12.66 3.69 33.27
N GLN A 142 12.59 2.47 33.79
CA GLN A 142 13.26 2.06 35.03
C GLN A 142 14.63 1.44 34.74
N ALA A 143 14.80 0.87 33.55
CA ALA A 143 16.07 0.31 33.13
C ALA A 143 16.35 0.46 31.63
N VAL A 144 17.63 0.50 31.29
CA VAL A 144 18.18 0.46 29.94
C VAL A 144 18.94 -0.85 29.76
N LEU A 145 18.59 -1.59 28.71
CA LEU A 145 19.44 -2.66 28.19
C LEU A 145 20.42 -2.05 27.18
N ALA A 146 21.67 -1.85 27.61
CA ALA A 146 22.71 -1.23 26.79
C ALA A 146 23.43 -2.32 25.97
N VAL A 147 23.15 -2.38 24.68
CA VAL A 147 23.70 -3.39 23.77
C VAL A 147 24.89 -2.81 23.00
N GLY A 148 26.07 -3.39 23.20
CA GLY A 148 27.32 -2.87 22.63
C GLY A 148 27.88 -1.67 23.40
N ALA A 149 28.73 -0.88 22.75
CA ALA A 149 29.33 0.31 23.35
C ALA A 149 28.40 1.52 23.22
N VAL A 150 27.63 1.81 24.26
CA VAL A 150 26.60 2.87 24.22
C VAL A 150 27.11 4.12 24.97
N PRO A 151 27.61 5.16 24.28
CA PRO A 151 28.26 6.31 24.92
C PRO A 151 27.26 7.32 25.51
N PHE A 152 26.50 6.92 26.54
CA PHE A 152 25.66 7.84 27.31
C PHE A 152 25.54 7.42 28.78
N ALA A 153 25.23 8.39 29.64
CA ALA A 153 24.98 8.17 31.06
C ALA A 153 23.51 8.50 31.34
N PRO A 154 22.62 7.51 31.53
CA PRO A 154 21.26 7.77 31.93
C PRO A 154 21.18 8.33 33.37
N PRO A 155 20.04 8.90 33.78
CA PRO A 155 19.84 9.37 35.15
C PRO A 155 20.08 8.24 36.17
N ARG A 156 20.54 8.60 37.38
CA ARG A 156 20.84 7.62 38.44
C ARG A 156 19.66 6.72 38.85
N SER A 157 18.44 7.13 38.54
CA SER A 157 17.21 6.37 38.78
C SER A 157 16.99 5.23 37.77
N VAL A 158 17.74 5.20 36.68
CA VAL A 158 17.60 4.21 35.60
C VAL A 158 18.74 3.19 35.69
N ALA A 159 18.42 1.92 35.89
CA ALA A 159 19.42 0.85 35.92
C ALA A 159 19.97 0.58 34.52
N VAL A 160 21.28 0.36 34.38
CA VAL A 160 21.91 0.01 33.08
C VAL A 160 22.40 -1.42 33.14
N VAL A 161 21.90 -2.25 32.22
CA VAL A 161 22.28 -3.65 32.07
C VAL A 161 23.04 -3.81 30.76
N PRO A 162 24.37 -4.07 30.79
CA PRO A 162 25.16 -4.20 29.58
C PRO A 162 25.01 -5.59 28.94
N VAL A 163 24.93 -5.63 27.61
CA VAL A 163 24.95 -6.85 26.79
C VAL A 163 25.90 -6.63 25.61
N PRO A 164 26.79 -7.57 25.26
CA PRO A 164 27.65 -7.42 24.10
C PRO A 164 26.85 -7.46 22.79
N GLY A 165 27.29 -6.73 21.77
CA GLY A 165 26.80 -6.93 20.41
C GLY A 165 27.15 -8.33 19.92
N GLY A 166 26.22 -8.99 19.22
CA GLY A 166 26.35 -10.39 18.82
C GLY A 166 26.12 -11.40 19.95
N ALA A 167 25.40 -11.00 21.00
CA ALA A 167 25.07 -11.91 22.11
C ALA A 167 24.24 -13.11 21.63
N ASP A 168 24.55 -14.29 22.16
CA ASP A 168 23.78 -15.51 21.89
C ASP A 168 22.49 -15.56 22.72
N ALA A 169 21.65 -16.56 22.44
CA ALA A 169 20.38 -16.77 23.15
C ALA A 169 20.55 -16.95 24.66
N ALA A 170 21.66 -17.55 25.11
CA ALA A 170 21.93 -17.81 26.52
C ALA A 170 22.26 -16.51 27.26
N THR A 171 23.14 -15.69 26.67
CA THR A 171 23.51 -14.37 27.20
C THR A 171 22.31 -13.43 27.25
N LEU A 172 21.52 -13.39 26.17
CA LEU A 172 20.29 -12.59 26.12
C LEU A 172 19.28 -13.05 27.17
N ARG A 173 19.08 -14.36 27.32
CA ARG A 173 18.19 -14.91 28.35
C ARG A 173 18.66 -14.57 29.77
N ALA A 174 19.97 -14.62 30.03
CA ALA A 174 20.52 -14.27 31.33
C ALA A 174 20.31 -12.78 31.67
N ALA A 175 20.47 -11.89 30.68
CA ALA A 175 20.29 -10.45 30.88
C ALA A 175 18.82 -10.01 30.95
N THR A 176 17.93 -10.68 30.19
CA THR A 176 16.54 -10.23 29.98
C THR A 176 15.48 -11.08 30.66
N GLY A 177 15.81 -12.32 31.03
CA GLY A 177 14.82 -13.32 31.47
C GLY A 177 13.89 -13.82 30.35
N ALA A 178 13.98 -13.26 29.14
CA ALA A 178 13.12 -13.59 28.01
C ALA A 178 13.54 -14.88 27.31
N ARG A 179 12.63 -15.43 26.51
CA ARG A 179 12.86 -16.63 25.70
C ARG A 179 13.20 -16.24 24.27
N PHE A 180 14.15 -16.94 23.68
CA PHE A 180 14.62 -16.68 22.32
C PHE A 180 14.61 -17.98 21.50
N GLY A 181 14.33 -17.85 20.21
CA GLY A 181 14.43 -18.92 19.23
C GLY A 181 15.86 -19.20 18.79
N ALA A 182 16.01 -19.98 17.73
CA ALA A 182 17.31 -20.33 17.18
C ALA A 182 18.04 -19.09 16.61
N PRO A 183 19.39 -19.08 16.62
CA PRO A 183 20.16 -18.07 15.92
C PRO A 183 19.86 -18.06 14.42
N THR A 184 19.69 -16.88 13.85
CA THR A 184 19.47 -16.67 12.41
C THR A 184 20.59 -15.78 11.86
N PRO A 185 21.48 -16.31 11.00
CA PRO A 185 22.51 -15.52 10.32
C PRO A 185 21.89 -14.50 9.37
N VAL A 186 22.38 -13.26 9.42
CA VAL A 186 21.93 -12.14 8.59
C VAL A 186 23.09 -11.69 7.72
N ALA A 187 22.90 -11.79 6.40
CA ALA A 187 23.87 -11.29 5.42
C ALA A 187 23.87 -9.75 5.37
N PRO A 188 25.01 -9.11 5.02
CA PRO A 188 25.04 -7.67 4.79
C PRO A 188 23.96 -7.20 3.80
N GLY A 189 23.21 -6.16 4.16
CA GLY A 189 22.10 -5.64 3.37
C GLY A 189 20.78 -6.39 3.53
N GLN A 190 20.70 -7.38 4.42
CA GLN A 190 19.48 -8.13 4.75
C GLN A 190 18.95 -7.83 6.16
N GLU A 191 19.55 -6.86 6.86
CA GLU A 191 19.25 -6.53 8.25
C GLU A 191 17.80 -6.10 8.44
N ALA A 192 17.34 -5.18 7.59
CA ALA A 192 15.96 -4.70 7.59
C ALA A 192 14.95 -5.84 7.40
N ALA A 193 15.17 -6.70 6.40
CA ALA A 193 14.31 -7.84 6.11
C ALA A 193 14.28 -8.84 7.28
N ALA A 194 15.43 -9.14 7.88
CA ALA A 194 15.54 -10.04 9.02
C ALA A 194 14.79 -9.51 10.26
N VAL A 195 14.90 -8.21 10.54
CA VAL A 195 14.22 -7.57 11.67
C VAL A 195 12.71 -7.55 11.46
N ARG A 196 12.25 -7.24 10.24
CA ARG A 196 10.82 -7.26 9.89
C ARG A 196 10.18 -8.64 10.05
N ALA A 197 10.96 -9.71 9.94
CA ALA A 197 10.51 -11.08 10.14
C ALA A 197 10.43 -11.52 11.61
N LEU A 198 10.96 -10.73 12.56
CA LEU A 198 10.92 -11.08 13.99
C LEU A 198 9.50 -11.10 14.53
N ALA A 199 9.19 -12.09 15.36
CA ALA A 199 7.88 -12.22 16.00
C ALA A 199 8.04 -12.62 17.46
N ALA A 200 7.29 -11.95 18.34
CA ALA A 200 7.09 -12.36 19.73
C ALA A 200 6.22 -13.64 19.79
N PRO A 201 6.27 -14.42 20.91
CA PRO A 201 7.01 -14.17 22.15
C PRO A 201 8.43 -14.76 22.19
N GLN A 202 8.85 -15.48 21.15
CA GLN A 202 10.18 -16.13 21.08
C GLN A 202 10.88 -15.76 19.77
N PRO A 203 11.32 -14.51 19.61
CA PRO A 203 11.98 -14.08 18.38
C PRO A 203 13.30 -14.83 18.17
N ALA A 204 13.68 -15.00 16.91
CA ALA A 204 15.02 -15.50 16.57
C ALA A 204 16.11 -14.56 17.09
N VAL A 205 17.28 -15.11 17.39
CA VAL A 205 18.47 -14.31 17.71
C VAL A 205 19.18 -13.95 16.41
N LEU A 206 19.08 -12.69 16.00
CA LEU A 206 19.73 -12.23 14.78
C LEU A 206 21.22 -12.05 15.01
N VAL A 207 22.04 -12.68 14.17
CA VAL A 207 23.51 -12.62 14.25
C VAL A 207 24.09 -12.27 12.90
N VAL A 208 25.16 -11.47 12.87
CA VAL A 208 25.86 -11.14 11.62
C VAL A 208 26.44 -12.42 11.02
N GLN A 209 26.16 -12.68 9.75
CA GLN A 209 26.67 -13.86 9.06
C GLN A 209 28.20 -13.84 9.00
N GLY A 210 28.83 -14.95 9.41
CA GLY A 210 30.29 -15.09 9.41
C GLY A 210 30.99 -14.44 10.61
N ALA A 211 30.25 -13.86 11.57
CA ALA A 211 30.83 -13.43 12.83
C ALA A 211 31.35 -14.64 13.62
N PRO A 212 32.55 -14.56 14.22
CA PRO A 212 33.04 -15.63 15.10
C PRO A 212 32.07 -15.82 16.27
N PRO A 213 31.83 -17.08 16.71
CA PRO A 213 30.97 -17.33 17.84
C PRO A 213 31.50 -16.56 19.07
N THR A 214 30.63 -15.79 19.70
CA THR A 214 30.93 -15.13 20.97
C THR A 214 31.42 -16.18 21.96
N PRO A 215 32.58 -15.98 22.61
CA PRO A 215 33.12 -17.01 23.49
C PRO A 215 32.10 -17.31 24.58
N THR A 216 31.68 -18.58 24.65
CA THR A 216 30.88 -19.09 25.76
C THR A 216 31.64 -18.79 27.04
N PRO A 217 31.02 -18.22 28.10
CA PRO A 217 31.73 -18.01 29.34
C PRO A 217 32.22 -19.37 29.83
N SER A 218 33.53 -19.59 29.76
CA SER A 218 34.18 -20.78 30.28
C SER A 218 33.85 -20.83 31.77
N THR A 219 33.23 -21.92 32.22
CA THR A 219 33.05 -22.23 33.63
C THR A 219 34.43 -22.49 34.25
N ALA A 220 35.19 -21.42 34.48
CA ALA A 220 36.29 -21.45 35.41
C ALA A 220 35.67 -21.50 36.81
N SER A 221 35.83 -22.64 37.48
CA SER A 221 35.52 -22.80 38.91
C SER A 221 36.28 -21.76 39.72
N VAL A 222 35.60 -20.67 40.08
CA VAL A 222 36.07 -19.73 41.11
C VAL A 222 35.36 -20.10 42.41
N SER A 223 36.15 -20.36 43.44
CA SER A 223 35.69 -20.67 44.80
C SER A 223 34.79 -19.55 45.35
N PRO A 224 33.78 -19.87 46.17
CA PRO A 224 32.81 -18.88 46.63
C PRO A 224 33.42 -18.05 47.77
N THR A 225 33.49 -16.74 47.58
CA THR A 225 33.52 -15.77 48.68
C THR A 225 32.29 -14.88 48.51
N PRO A 226 31.38 -14.77 49.50
CA PRO A 226 30.13 -14.06 49.32
C PRO A 226 30.37 -12.56 49.52
N SER A 227 30.09 -11.78 48.49
CA SER A 227 29.72 -10.37 48.61
C SER A 227 28.76 -10.09 47.47
N PRO A 228 27.43 -10.03 47.71
CA PRO A 228 26.47 -9.76 46.67
C PRO A 228 26.47 -8.25 46.44
N THR A 229 27.36 -7.75 45.59
CA THR A 229 26.96 -6.62 44.78
C THR A 229 26.05 -7.22 43.73
N SER A 230 24.73 -7.12 43.96
CA SER A 230 23.72 -7.56 43.01
C SER A 230 24.04 -6.91 41.66
N SER A 231 24.50 -7.71 40.69
CA SER A 231 24.67 -7.26 39.32
C SER A 231 23.36 -6.59 38.87
N PRO A 232 23.43 -5.43 38.17
CA PRO A 232 22.22 -4.77 37.70
C PRO A 232 21.42 -5.76 36.84
N SER A 233 20.17 -6.01 37.23
CA SER A 233 19.23 -6.87 36.51
C SER A 233 18.06 -6.03 36.04
N LEU A 234 17.47 -6.39 34.89
CA LEU A 234 16.25 -5.74 34.44
C LEU A 234 15.09 -5.99 35.43
N PRO A 235 14.19 -5.02 35.61
CA PRO A 235 12.95 -5.26 36.34
C PRO A 235 12.14 -6.35 35.62
N PRO A 236 11.35 -7.17 36.34
CA PRO A 236 10.45 -8.09 35.69
C PRO A 236 9.44 -7.29 34.86
N THR A 237 9.37 -7.56 33.56
CA THR A 237 8.43 -6.90 32.65
C THR A 237 7.55 -7.88 31.90
N ARG A 238 6.43 -7.38 31.41
CA ARG A 238 5.56 -8.08 30.46
C ARG A 238 5.46 -7.24 29.17
N PRO A 239 5.55 -7.88 27.99
CA PRO A 239 5.26 -7.19 26.72
C PRO A 239 3.87 -6.55 26.73
N PRO A 240 3.69 -5.39 26.05
CA PRO A 240 2.39 -4.75 25.92
C PRO A 240 1.42 -5.63 25.11
N ALA A 241 0.14 -5.28 25.14
CA ALA A 241 -0.81 -5.83 24.17
C ALA A 241 -0.38 -5.45 22.74
N ALA A 242 -0.66 -6.33 21.78
CA ALA A 242 -0.40 -6.02 20.38
C ALA A 242 -1.24 -4.82 19.93
N VAL A 243 -0.64 -3.95 19.11
CA VAL A 243 -1.34 -2.82 18.51
C VAL A 243 -2.01 -3.30 17.23
N ASP A 244 -3.15 -3.97 17.40
CA ASP A 244 -3.93 -4.55 16.31
C ASP A 244 -4.47 -3.45 15.37
N GLY A 245 -4.82 -3.84 14.13
CA GLY A 245 -5.37 -2.90 13.13
C GLY A 245 -4.36 -1.87 12.60
N THR A 246 -3.08 -2.01 12.93
CA THR A 246 -2.01 -1.10 12.49
C THR A 246 -0.98 -1.82 11.64
N ILE A 247 -0.55 -1.20 10.54
CA ILE A 247 0.60 -1.65 9.76
C ILE A 247 1.67 -0.55 9.68
N ALA A 248 2.88 -0.94 9.30
CA ALA A 248 3.93 0.00 8.92
C ALA A 248 4.36 -0.20 7.47
N LEU A 249 4.81 0.87 6.82
CA LEU A 249 5.27 0.87 5.43
C LEU A 249 6.73 1.35 5.36
N THR A 250 7.55 0.66 4.57
CA THR A 250 8.92 1.06 4.22
C THR A 250 9.14 0.89 2.70
N GLY A 251 10.36 1.09 2.21
CA GLY A 251 10.74 0.90 0.81
C GLY A 251 11.17 2.19 0.11
N VAL A 252 11.30 3.29 0.86
CA VAL A 252 11.83 4.58 0.39
C VAL A 252 12.79 5.17 1.42
N GLY A 253 13.88 5.77 0.96
CA GLY A 253 14.88 6.37 1.84
C GLY A 253 15.73 5.32 2.57
N VAL A 254 15.92 5.50 3.87
CA VAL A 254 16.69 4.59 4.73
C VAL A 254 15.78 3.54 5.35
N ASP A 255 16.29 2.33 5.57
CA ASP A 255 15.61 1.27 6.32
C ASP A 255 16.04 1.28 7.80
N PRO A 256 15.30 1.94 8.71
CA PRO A 256 15.68 2.07 10.10
C PRO A 256 15.43 0.79 10.91
N VAL A 257 16.44 -0.07 11.00
CA VAL A 257 16.40 -1.36 11.73
C VAL A 257 15.83 -1.24 13.15
N ALA A 258 16.30 -0.26 13.94
CA ALA A 258 15.82 -0.05 15.30
C ALA A 258 14.34 0.37 15.38
N ALA A 259 13.88 1.19 14.43
CA ALA A 259 12.48 1.58 14.34
C ALA A 259 11.60 0.38 13.97
N PHE A 260 12.02 -0.47 13.03
CA PHE A 260 11.30 -1.70 12.70
C PHE A 260 11.21 -2.63 13.90
N ALA A 261 12.30 -2.82 14.64
CA ALA A 261 12.28 -3.63 15.86
C ALA A 261 11.30 -3.09 16.90
N THR A 262 11.24 -1.76 17.09
CA THR A 262 10.28 -1.09 17.97
C THR A 262 8.83 -1.40 17.57
N LEU A 263 8.51 -1.36 16.28
CA LEU A 263 7.17 -1.71 15.80
C LEU A 263 6.85 -3.21 15.93
N ARG A 264 7.82 -4.09 15.63
CA ARG A 264 7.67 -5.54 15.81
C ARG A 264 7.50 -5.92 17.28
N ALA A 265 8.09 -5.17 18.21
CA ALA A 265 7.94 -5.38 19.66
C ALA A 265 6.50 -5.20 20.16
N VAL A 266 5.69 -4.43 19.44
CA VAL A 266 4.27 -4.21 19.73
C VAL A 266 3.34 -4.91 18.72
N GLY A 267 3.88 -5.85 17.94
CA GLY A 267 3.10 -6.68 17.02
C GLY A 267 2.73 -6.04 15.68
N ILE A 268 3.20 -4.82 15.38
CA ILE A 268 2.88 -4.13 14.12
C ILE A 268 3.73 -4.71 12.97
N PRO A 269 3.12 -5.29 11.92
CA PRO A 269 3.86 -5.77 10.76
C PRO A 269 4.38 -4.61 9.90
N VAL A 270 5.55 -4.79 9.30
CA VAL A 270 6.19 -3.81 8.42
C VAL A 270 6.20 -4.34 6.99
N LEU A 271 5.43 -3.70 6.11
CA LEU A 271 5.25 -4.05 4.71
C LEU A 271 6.23 -3.28 3.83
N ASP A 272 6.65 -3.93 2.75
CA ASP A 272 7.49 -3.29 1.73
C ASP A 272 6.60 -2.56 0.74
N THR A 273 6.90 -1.31 0.46
CA THR A 273 6.12 -0.42 -0.40
C THR A 273 7.08 0.38 -1.27
N PRO A 274 7.65 -0.26 -2.31
CA PRO A 274 8.64 0.37 -3.16
C PRO A 274 8.08 1.65 -3.77
N GLY A 275 8.89 2.70 -3.81
CA GLY A 275 8.50 4.01 -4.34
C GLY A 275 7.48 4.78 -3.51
N GLY A 276 7.08 4.28 -2.32
CA GLY A 276 6.24 5.04 -1.39
C GLY A 276 4.76 5.09 -1.77
N ASP A 277 4.32 4.24 -2.70
CA ASP A 277 2.90 4.13 -3.07
C ASP A 277 2.36 2.71 -2.80
N PRO A 278 1.44 2.52 -1.83
CA PRO A 278 0.87 1.21 -1.50
C PRO A 278 0.07 0.58 -2.65
N ARG A 279 -0.25 1.35 -3.68
CA ARG A 279 -0.96 0.92 -4.89
C ARG A 279 -0.04 0.32 -5.94
N ALA A 280 1.28 0.46 -5.81
CA ALA A 280 2.23 0.19 -6.89
C ALA A 280 2.34 -1.30 -7.26
N THR A 281 2.26 -2.21 -6.30
CA THR A 281 2.54 -3.64 -6.52
C THR A 281 1.37 -4.54 -6.13
N THR A 282 1.18 -5.64 -6.87
CA THR A 282 0.17 -6.65 -6.53
C THR A 282 0.37 -7.23 -5.12
N PRO A 283 1.59 -7.67 -4.71
CA PRO A 283 1.79 -8.19 -3.36
C PRO A 283 1.51 -7.15 -2.27
N GLY A 284 1.88 -5.88 -2.50
CA GLY A 284 1.62 -4.79 -1.56
C GLY A 284 0.13 -4.55 -1.35
N VAL A 285 -0.63 -4.38 -2.44
CA VAL A 285 -2.10 -4.20 -2.40
C VAL A 285 -2.77 -5.39 -1.70
N GLN A 286 -2.38 -6.63 -2.04
CA GLN A 286 -2.95 -7.83 -1.41
C GLN A 286 -2.62 -7.93 0.08
N ALA A 287 -1.39 -7.60 0.49
CA ALA A 287 -1.00 -7.61 1.90
C ALA A 287 -1.78 -6.57 2.71
N ILE A 288 -2.00 -5.38 2.16
CA ILE A 288 -2.77 -4.31 2.80
C ILE A 288 -4.25 -4.67 2.88
N ALA A 289 -4.83 -5.21 1.81
CA ALA A 289 -6.21 -5.68 1.81
C ALA A 289 -6.43 -6.82 2.83
N ALA A 290 -5.49 -7.75 2.93
CA ALA A 290 -5.55 -8.85 3.91
C ALA A 290 -5.40 -8.37 5.35
N ALA A 291 -4.55 -7.36 5.60
CA ALA A 291 -4.38 -6.78 6.93
C ALA A 291 -5.55 -5.86 7.33
N ALA A 292 -6.24 -5.27 6.34
CA ALA A 292 -7.36 -4.34 6.50
C ALA A 292 -7.13 -3.24 7.57
N PRO A 293 -5.98 -2.55 7.58
CA PRO A 293 -5.58 -1.67 8.68
C PRO A 293 -6.51 -0.47 8.84
N ASP A 294 -6.71 -0.06 10.08
CA ASP A 294 -7.31 1.22 10.45
C ASP A 294 -6.26 2.32 10.55
N HIS A 295 -5.01 1.95 10.85
CA HIS A 295 -3.88 2.86 11.00
C HIS A 295 -2.65 2.41 10.21
N ALA A 296 -1.88 3.37 9.69
CA ALA A 296 -0.60 3.12 9.05
C ALA A 296 0.49 4.10 9.51
N ILE A 297 1.70 3.56 9.68
CA ILE A 297 2.92 4.33 9.95
C ILE A 297 3.87 4.15 8.76
N ALA A 298 4.21 5.22 8.05
CA ALA A 298 5.11 5.15 6.91
C ALA A 298 6.45 5.82 7.22
N PHE A 299 7.56 5.15 6.89
CA PHE A 299 8.90 5.68 7.07
C PHE A 299 9.40 6.36 5.80
N GLY A 300 9.72 7.65 5.89
CA GLY A 300 10.29 8.44 4.81
C GLY A 300 9.31 9.40 4.16
N ALA A 301 9.77 10.63 3.88
CA ALA A 301 8.95 11.70 3.31
C ALA A 301 8.43 11.41 1.88
N ALA A 302 9.01 10.44 1.17
CA ALA A 302 8.59 10.07 -0.18
C ALA A 302 7.19 9.41 -0.24
N PHE A 303 6.63 8.98 0.90
CA PHE A 303 5.23 8.57 0.99
C PHE A 303 4.24 9.74 0.80
N GLY A 304 4.73 10.99 0.78
CA GLY A 304 3.92 12.19 0.65
C GLY A 304 3.25 12.58 1.96
N PRO A 305 2.30 13.53 1.93
CA PRO A 305 1.63 13.97 3.13
C PRO A 305 0.60 12.92 3.63
N PRO A 306 0.29 12.89 4.94
CA PRO A 306 -0.56 11.84 5.53
C PRO A 306 -1.94 11.68 4.89
N GLU A 307 -2.58 12.76 4.45
CA GLU A 307 -3.89 12.74 3.79
C GLU A 307 -3.85 12.05 2.44
N LEU A 308 -2.76 12.21 1.67
CA LEU A 308 -2.56 11.51 0.41
C LEU A 308 -2.35 10.02 0.67
N LEU A 309 -1.49 9.69 1.63
CA LEU A 309 -1.23 8.30 2.01
C LEU A 309 -2.52 7.60 2.48
N ALA A 310 -3.37 8.28 3.27
CA ALA A 310 -4.64 7.73 3.73
C ALA A 310 -5.57 7.36 2.55
N LYS A 311 -5.67 8.22 1.52
CA LYS A 311 -6.44 7.91 0.30
C LYS A 311 -5.86 6.72 -0.46
N ARG A 312 -4.53 6.67 -0.63
CA ARG A 312 -3.85 5.56 -1.31
C ARG A 312 -4.05 4.23 -0.58
N LEU A 313 -4.01 4.26 0.75
CA LEU A 313 -4.32 3.11 1.60
C LEU A 313 -5.78 2.68 1.50
N ALA A 314 -6.72 3.63 1.46
CA ALA A 314 -8.14 3.30 1.25
C ALA A 314 -8.34 2.52 -0.06
N ALA A 315 -7.71 2.95 -1.16
CA ALA A 315 -7.73 2.21 -2.42
C ALA A 315 -7.08 0.83 -2.30
N ALA A 316 -5.87 0.74 -1.72
CA ALA A 316 -5.15 -0.52 -1.54
C ALA A 316 -5.92 -1.53 -0.67
N ARG A 317 -6.65 -1.06 0.36
CA ARG A 317 -7.49 -1.89 1.23
C ARG A 317 -8.62 -2.62 0.48
N THR A 318 -9.07 -2.11 -0.66
CA THR A 318 -10.09 -2.80 -1.47
C THR A 318 -9.57 -4.10 -2.09
N GLY A 319 -8.25 -4.25 -2.24
CA GLY A 319 -7.65 -5.39 -2.91
C GLY A 319 -7.92 -5.46 -4.42
N ALA A 320 -8.60 -4.47 -5.01
CA ALA A 320 -8.85 -4.43 -6.44
C ALA A 320 -7.53 -4.32 -7.20
N LEU A 321 -7.38 -5.08 -8.29
CA LEU A 321 -6.19 -5.05 -9.14
C LEU A 321 -6.57 -4.62 -10.54
N LEU A 322 -5.73 -3.79 -11.15
CA LEU A 322 -5.81 -3.46 -12.57
C LEU A 322 -5.13 -4.55 -13.40
N GLY A 323 -5.46 -4.61 -14.69
CA GLY A 323 -4.69 -5.37 -15.68
C GLY A 323 -3.20 -5.04 -15.57
N GLY A 324 -2.34 -6.05 -15.66
CA GLY A 324 -0.90 -5.91 -15.44
C GLY A 324 -0.46 -5.80 -13.96
N GLY A 325 -1.38 -5.84 -13.00
CA GLY A 325 -1.09 -5.85 -11.55
C GLY A 325 -1.09 -4.48 -10.89
N GLY A 326 -1.08 -4.45 -9.55
CA GLY A 326 -1.20 -3.20 -8.77
C GLY A 326 -2.46 -2.39 -9.09
N GLN A 327 -2.46 -1.10 -8.74
CA GLN A 327 -3.58 -0.17 -8.85
C GLN A 327 -3.23 1.16 -9.54
N LEU A 328 -1.99 1.30 -10.03
CA LEU A 328 -1.55 2.42 -10.87
C LEU A 328 -1.73 2.08 -12.36
N VAL A 329 -2.18 3.04 -13.16
CA VAL A 329 -2.34 2.86 -14.62
C VAL A 329 -0.98 2.87 -15.30
N PHE A 330 -0.10 3.80 -14.94
CA PHE A 330 1.27 3.86 -15.44
C PHE A 330 2.25 3.94 -14.26
N PRO A 331 2.60 2.81 -13.62
CA PRO A 331 3.51 2.83 -12.48
C PRO A 331 4.89 3.32 -12.93
N GLN A 332 5.42 4.32 -12.22
CA GLN A 332 6.76 4.87 -12.41
C GLN A 332 7.64 4.58 -11.18
N VAL A 333 7.53 3.37 -10.64
CA VAL A 333 8.22 2.92 -9.43
C VAL A 333 9.41 2.03 -9.79
N PRO A 334 10.63 2.29 -9.30
CA PRO A 334 11.78 1.43 -9.54
C PRO A 334 11.51 -0.04 -9.15
N GLY A 335 11.84 -0.97 -10.05
CA GLY A 335 11.62 -2.40 -9.82
C GLY A 335 10.19 -2.88 -10.02
N VAL A 336 9.25 -1.99 -10.35
CA VAL A 336 7.88 -2.32 -10.77
C VAL A 336 7.80 -2.18 -12.28
N PRO A 337 7.45 -3.25 -13.04
CA PRO A 337 7.27 -3.15 -14.48
C PRO A 337 6.25 -2.07 -14.83
N GLY A 338 6.53 -1.29 -15.88
CA GLY A 338 5.57 -0.33 -16.42
C GLY A 338 4.38 -1.04 -17.04
N LYS A 339 3.42 -0.26 -17.55
CA LYS A 339 2.28 -0.77 -18.31
C LYS A 339 2.17 -0.04 -19.65
N LYS A 340 1.80 -0.81 -20.67
CA LYS A 340 1.47 -0.32 -22.01
C LYS A 340 0.08 -0.81 -22.36
N TYR A 341 -0.76 0.07 -22.91
CA TYR A 341 -2.13 -0.28 -23.25
C TYR A 341 -2.28 -0.38 -24.76
N VAL A 342 -3.00 -1.42 -25.21
CA VAL A 342 -3.34 -1.60 -26.62
C VAL A 342 -4.84 -1.75 -26.74
N ALA A 343 -5.49 -0.76 -27.34
CA ALA A 343 -6.94 -0.62 -27.37
C ALA A 343 -7.54 -1.01 -28.72
N LEU A 344 -8.66 -1.72 -28.67
CA LEU A 344 -9.60 -1.84 -29.78
C LEU A 344 -10.68 -0.76 -29.61
N TYR A 345 -10.83 0.12 -30.61
CA TYR A 345 -11.75 1.24 -30.56
C TYR A 345 -13.07 0.94 -31.28
N GLY A 346 -14.19 1.42 -30.72
CA GLY A 346 -15.48 1.53 -31.42
C GLY A 346 -16.68 1.35 -30.51
N THR A 347 -17.83 0.89 -31.03
CA THR A 347 -19.03 0.69 -30.20
C THR A 347 -19.77 -0.61 -30.56
N PRO A 348 -20.27 -1.40 -29.59
CA PRO A 348 -20.93 -2.67 -29.87
C PRO A 348 -22.07 -2.57 -30.89
N GLY A 349 -22.13 -3.50 -31.84
CA GLY A 349 -23.23 -3.57 -32.82
C GLY A 349 -23.13 -2.58 -33.99
N SER A 350 -22.02 -1.85 -34.13
CA SER A 350 -21.72 -1.03 -35.31
C SER A 350 -20.32 -1.30 -35.83
N ALA A 351 -20.21 -1.71 -37.10
CA ALA A 351 -18.95 -1.78 -37.83
C ALA A 351 -18.51 -0.43 -38.40
N ALA A 352 -19.41 0.57 -38.41
CA ALA A 352 -19.15 1.87 -39.04
C ALA A 352 -18.39 2.85 -38.13
N LEU A 353 -18.24 2.52 -36.85
CA LEU A 353 -17.66 3.39 -35.83
C LEU A 353 -16.42 2.76 -35.17
N GLY A 354 -15.74 1.87 -35.88
CA GLY A 354 -14.54 1.17 -35.44
C GLY A 354 -14.71 -0.35 -35.31
N VAL A 355 -13.59 -1.02 -35.16
CA VAL A 355 -13.44 -2.49 -35.19
C VAL A 355 -13.96 -3.24 -33.96
N LEU A 356 -14.34 -2.54 -32.88
CA LEU A 356 -14.92 -3.15 -31.69
C LEU A 356 -16.31 -3.77 -31.95
N GLY A 357 -17.14 -3.14 -32.78
CA GLY A 357 -18.56 -3.49 -32.92
C GLY A 357 -18.94 -4.54 -33.96
N GLU A 358 -17.96 -5.09 -34.68
CA GLU A 358 -18.18 -6.04 -35.79
C GLU A 358 -18.62 -7.46 -35.34
N GLN A 359 -18.47 -7.78 -34.05
CA GLN A 359 -18.62 -9.12 -33.53
C GLN A 359 -19.29 -9.14 -32.14
N ASP A 360 -19.61 -10.33 -31.62
CA ASP A 360 -20.16 -10.49 -30.27
C ASP A 360 -19.11 -10.22 -29.17
N VAL A 361 -19.54 -10.20 -27.90
CA VAL A 361 -18.65 -9.87 -26.76
C VAL A 361 -17.44 -10.82 -26.68
N PRO A 362 -17.58 -12.17 -26.67
CA PRO A 362 -16.42 -13.06 -26.63
C PRO A 362 -15.44 -12.84 -27.79
N ALA A 363 -15.94 -12.67 -29.02
CA ALA A 363 -15.09 -12.42 -30.17
C ALA A 363 -14.41 -11.05 -30.11
N THR A 364 -15.07 -10.03 -29.56
CA THR A 364 -14.48 -8.69 -29.32
C THR A 364 -13.29 -8.79 -28.36
N LEU A 365 -13.43 -9.50 -27.25
CA LEU A 365 -12.34 -9.68 -26.29
C LEU A 365 -11.19 -10.48 -26.90
N ALA A 366 -11.47 -11.56 -27.63
CA ALA A 366 -10.45 -12.33 -28.33
C ALA A 366 -9.68 -11.47 -29.36
N ARG A 367 -10.38 -10.59 -30.08
CA ARG A 367 -9.77 -9.64 -31.02
C ARG A 367 -8.91 -8.62 -30.29
N ALA A 368 -9.37 -8.04 -29.20
CA ALA A 368 -8.59 -7.09 -28.40
C ALA A 368 -7.29 -7.74 -27.87
N ASP A 369 -7.34 -8.97 -27.37
CA ASP A 369 -6.12 -9.70 -26.96
C ASP A 369 -5.18 -9.97 -28.13
N ALA A 370 -5.72 -10.41 -29.27
CA ALA A 370 -4.94 -10.67 -30.47
C ALA A 370 -4.25 -9.41 -31.02
N THR A 371 -4.92 -8.26 -30.97
CA THR A 371 -4.34 -6.96 -31.35
C THR A 371 -3.20 -6.55 -30.40
N ALA A 372 -3.33 -6.83 -29.10
CA ALA A 372 -2.30 -6.53 -28.11
C ALA A 372 -1.10 -7.49 -28.13
N ALA A 373 -1.32 -8.76 -28.53
CA ALA A 373 -0.34 -9.83 -28.41
C ALA A 373 1.04 -9.53 -29.05
N PRO A 374 1.14 -8.92 -30.26
CA PRO A 374 2.43 -8.61 -30.87
C PRO A 374 3.32 -7.66 -30.05
N TYR A 375 2.72 -6.78 -29.25
CA TYR A 375 3.46 -5.82 -28.44
C TYR A 375 4.18 -6.44 -27.25
N ARG A 376 3.74 -7.62 -26.78
CA ARG A 376 4.31 -8.33 -25.62
C ARG A 376 5.79 -8.71 -25.81
N THR A 377 6.24 -8.86 -27.06
CA THR A 377 7.63 -9.18 -27.38
C THR A 377 8.50 -7.94 -27.59
N LEU A 378 7.90 -6.75 -27.61
CA LEU A 378 8.56 -5.48 -27.91
C LEU A 378 8.92 -4.67 -26.65
N THR A 379 8.44 -5.08 -25.47
CA THR A 379 8.74 -4.44 -24.18
C THR A 379 8.77 -5.44 -23.04
N THR A 380 9.46 -5.08 -21.97
CA THR A 380 9.42 -5.76 -20.66
C THR A 380 8.25 -5.30 -19.79
N ASP A 381 7.59 -4.20 -20.17
CA ASP A 381 6.39 -3.70 -19.49
C ASP A 381 5.21 -4.65 -19.69
N ALA A 382 4.25 -4.61 -18.77
CA ALA A 382 3.02 -5.37 -18.93
C ALA A 382 2.15 -4.75 -20.04
N VAL A 383 1.91 -5.51 -21.11
CA VAL A 383 0.98 -5.11 -22.17
C VAL A 383 -0.44 -5.52 -21.79
N VAL A 384 -1.29 -4.52 -21.54
CA VAL A 384 -2.69 -4.68 -21.12
C VAL A 384 -3.61 -4.45 -22.33
N PRO A 385 -4.35 -5.48 -22.79
CA PRO A 385 -5.38 -5.27 -23.79
C PRO A 385 -6.48 -4.35 -23.24
N MET A 386 -7.08 -3.56 -24.12
CA MET A 386 -8.07 -2.55 -23.75
C MET A 386 -9.20 -2.51 -24.78
N VAL A 387 -10.40 -2.17 -24.32
CA VAL A 387 -11.52 -1.78 -25.20
C VAL A 387 -11.89 -0.32 -24.93
N GLU A 388 -11.93 0.48 -25.99
CA GLU A 388 -12.35 1.87 -25.94
C GLU A 388 -13.73 1.97 -26.60
N ILE A 389 -14.75 2.19 -25.77
CA ILE A 389 -16.16 2.07 -26.14
C ILE A 389 -16.74 3.47 -26.34
N ILE A 390 -17.19 3.80 -27.54
CA ILE A 390 -17.98 5.02 -27.79
C ILE A 390 -19.32 4.84 -27.08
N ALA A 391 -19.46 5.52 -25.94
CA ALA A 391 -20.60 5.44 -25.04
C ALA A 391 -21.67 6.46 -25.43
N THR A 392 -21.25 7.65 -25.86
CA THR A 392 -22.13 8.66 -26.45
C THR A 392 -21.67 8.94 -27.87
N ILE A 393 -22.58 8.85 -28.83
CA ILE A 393 -22.26 8.86 -30.27
C ILE A 393 -22.73 10.17 -30.89
N ALA A 394 -21.84 10.88 -31.57
CA ALA A 394 -22.18 12.09 -32.30
C ALA A 394 -23.31 11.85 -33.32
N SER A 395 -24.37 12.65 -33.25
CA SER A 395 -25.59 12.46 -34.04
C SER A 395 -25.76 13.55 -35.10
N ALA A 396 -26.12 13.15 -36.32
CA ALA A 396 -26.42 14.09 -37.41
C ALA A 396 -27.65 14.98 -37.11
N GLY A 397 -28.54 14.53 -36.22
CA GLY A 397 -29.72 15.26 -35.78
C GLY A 397 -29.76 15.47 -34.26
N PRO A 398 -30.60 16.41 -33.78
CA PRO A 398 -30.64 16.85 -32.39
C PRO A 398 -30.95 15.76 -31.35
N GLY A 399 -31.55 14.63 -31.74
CA GLY A 399 -32.07 13.67 -30.77
C GLY A 399 -33.27 14.22 -29.98
N ASP A 400 -33.68 13.48 -28.95
CA ASP A 400 -34.86 13.83 -28.14
C ASP A 400 -34.59 14.99 -27.16
N ASP A 401 -33.33 15.16 -26.73
CA ASP A 401 -32.92 16.19 -25.78
C ASP A 401 -32.25 17.41 -26.45
N GLY A 402 -32.10 17.38 -27.77
CA GLY A 402 -31.57 18.50 -28.55
C GLY A 402 -30.04 18.60 -28.58
N ASN A 403 -29.32 17.65 -27.97
CA ASN A 403 -27.90 17.78 -27.73
C ASN A 403 -27.01 17.29 -28.90
N TYR A 404 -27.56 16.62 -29.93
CA TYR A 404 -26.76 16.05 -31.05
C TYR A 404 -25.76 14.95 -30.63
N SER A 405 -26.10 14.20 -29.59
CA SER A 405 -25.43 13.01 -29.09
C SER A 405 -26.49 11.92 -28.89
N GLN A 406 -26.13 10.67 -29.16
CA GLN A 406 -26.95 9.49 -28.91
C GLN A 406 -26.26 8.68 -27.82
N GLU A 407 -26.80 8.75 -26.61
CA GLU A 407 -26.28 8.05 -25.45
C GLU A 407 -26.70 6.58 -25.45
N ARG A 408 -25.72 5.70 -25.26
CA ARG A 408 -25.99 4.28 -24.97
C ARG A 408 -26.27 4.12 -23.50
N SER A 409 -27.27 3.30 -23.15
CA SER A 409 -27.58 3.08 -21.75
C SER A 409 -26.48 2.29 -21.03
N VAL A 410 -26.37 2.48 -19.72
CA VAL A 410 -25.46 1.70 -18.87
C VAL A 410 -25.75 0.19 -18.99
N GLU A 411 -27.03 -0.19 -19.10
CA GLU A 411 -27.47 -1.57 -19.24
C GLU A 411 -26.99 -2.22 -20.54
N GLU A 412 -26.93 -1.46 -21.63
CA GLU A 412 -26.42 -1.96 -22.91
C GLU A 412 -24.91 -2.18 -22.89
N LEU A 413 -24.16 -1.30 -22.22
CA LEU A 413 -22.70 -1.35 -22.18
C LEU A 413 -22.18 -2.37 -21.16
N ARG A 414 -22.87 -2.53 -20.03
CA ARG A 414 -22.45 -3.35 -18.88
C ARG A 414 -21.96 -4.76 -19.25
N PRO A 415 -22.62 -5.53 -20.13
CA PRO A 415 -22.16 -6.89 -20.46
C PRO A 415 -20.75 -6.92 -21.06
N LEU A 416 -20.41 -5.99 -21.96
CA LEU A 416 -19.06 -5.90 -22.52
C LEU A 416 -18.06 -5.42 -21.47
N VAL A 417 -18.43 -4.38 -20.71
CA VAL A 417 -17.57 -3.79 -19.67
C VAL A 417 -17.17 -4.82 -18.63
N GLU A 418 -18.13 -5.56 -18.08
CA GLU A 418 -17.87 -6.57 -17.04
C GLU A 418 -17.09 -7.77 -17.60
N ALA A 419 -17.36 -8.18 -18.84
CA ALA A 419 -16.61 -9.26 -19.49
C ALA A 419 -15.15 -8.86 -19.76
N ALA A 420 -14.90 -7.62 -20.20
CA ALA A 420 -13.56 -7.09 -20.40
C ALA A 420 -12.78 -7.03 -19.07
N GLY A 421 -13.40 -6.54 -18.00
CA GLY A 421 -12.80 -6.53 -16.67
C GLY A 421 -12.47 -7.91 -16.13
N ALA A 422 -13.38 -8.89 -16.31
CA ALA A 422 -13.13 -10.28 -15.93
C ALA A 422 -11.98 -10.92 -16.71
N ALA A 423 -11.73 -10.46 -17.94
CA ALA A 423 -10.58 -10.85 -18.76
C ALA A 423 -9.28 -10.08 -18.41
N GLY A 424 -9.30 -9.19 -17.41
CA GLY A 424 -8.15 -8.38 -17.02
C GLY A 424 -7.82 -7.25 -18.00
N MET A 425 -8.77 -6.88 -18.87
CA MET A 425 -8.62 -5.79 -19.83
C MET A 425 -9.01 -4.46 -19.19
N ALA A 426 -8.41 -3.38 -19.67
CA ALA A 426 -8.89 -2.04 -19.36
C ALA A 426 -10.10 -1.67 -20.24
N VAL A 427 -10.95 -0.79 -19.73
CA VAL A 427 -12.07 -0.23 -20.46
C VAL A 427 -11.98 1.29 -20.38
N VAL A 428 -12.21 1.97 -21.48
CA VAL A 428 -12.38 3.44 -21.49
C VAL A 428 -13.71 3.76 -22.18
N LEU A 429 -14.52 4.58 -21.52
CA LEU A 429 -15.78 5.07 -22.08
C LEU A 429 -15.53 6.39 -22.79
N ASP A 430 -15.73 6.41 -24.09
CA ASP A 430 -15.52 7.57 -24.95
C ASP A 430 -16.81 8.38 -25.09
N LEU A 431 -16.68 9.69 -24.88
CA LEU A 431 -17.79 10.65 -24.93
C LEU A 431 -17.67 11.54 -26.16
N GLN A 432 -18.73 11.54 -26.98
CA GLN A 432 -18.94 12.45 -28.11
C GLN A 432 -20.15 13.35 -27.80
N PRO A 433 -19.96 14.48 -27.11
CA PRO A 433 -21.04 15.12 -26.35
C PRO A 433 -22.01 15.95 -27.18
N GLY A 434 -21.71 16.25 -28.44
CA GLY A 434 -22.50 17.21 -29.18
C GLY A 434 -22.52 18.55 -28.44
N ARG A 435 -23.70 19.09 -28.16
CA ARG A 435 -23.93 20.39 -27.53
C ARG A 435 -23.98 20.36 -26.01
N THR A 436 -24.02 19.19 -25.39
CA THR A 436 -23.89 19.10 -23.93
C THR A 436 -22.42 19.22 -23.51
N ASP A 437 -22.16 19.44 -22.23
CA ASP A 437 -20.81 19.44 -21.69
C ASP A 437 -20.35 18.03 -21.28
N PHE A 438 -19.04 17.81 -21.26
CA PHE A 438 -18.47 16.50 -20.92
C PHE A 438 -18.79 16.03 -19.51
N LEU A 439 -18.86 16.94 -18.53
CA LEU A 439 -19.11 16.58 -17.14
C LEU A 439 -20.52 16.02 -16.97
N THR A 440 -21.50 16.67 -17.59
CA THR A 440 -22.90 16.22 -17.62
C THR A 440 -23.02 14.81 -18.20
N GLN A 441 -22.33 14.50 -19.30
CA GLN A 441 -22.35 13.15 -19.87
C GLN A 441 -21.56 12.13 -19.03
N ALA A 442 -20.38 12.49 -18.51
CA ALA A 442 -19.57 11.60 -17.68
C ALA A 442 -20.35 11.10 -16.44
N GLN A 443 -21.15 11.97 -15.83
CA GLN A 443 -22.00 11.63 -14.68
C GLN A 443 -23.08 10.59 -15.00
N GLN A 444 -23.55 10.49 -16.26
CA GLN A 444 -24.52 9.47 -16.67
C GLN A 444 -23.94 8.05 -16.59
N TYR A 445 -22.61 7.93 -16.69
CA TYR A 445 -21.90 6.65 -16.66
C TYR A 445 -21.21 6.37 -15.31
N ALA A 446 -21.57 7.08 -14.24
CA ALA A 446 -20.98 6.91 -12.90
C ALA A 446 -21.00 5.45 -12.42
N ASP A 447 -22.07 4.70 -12.72
CA ASP A 447 -22.21 3.29 -12.36
C ASP A 447 -21.17 2.36 -13.03
N LEU A 448 -20.74 2.69 -14.25
CA LEU A 448 -19.67 1.96 -14.93
C LEU A 448 -18.29 2.47 -14.47
N LEU A 449 -18.14 3.78 -14.27
CA LEU A 449 -16.92 4.39 -13.75
C LEU A 449 -16.60 3.91 -12.32
N ALA A 450 -17.59 3.44 -11.55
CA ALA A 450 -17.39 2.79 -10.26
C ALA A 450 -16.66 1.43 -10.35
N LEU A 451 -16.56 0.83 -11.54
CA LEU A 451 -15.82 -0.43 -11.73
C LEU A 451 -14.30 -0.14 -11.80
N PRO A 452 -13.44 -0.90 -11.09
CA PRO A 452 -12.02 -0.56 -10.93
C PRO A 452 -11.23 -0.29 -12.21
N TYR A 453 -11.54 -1.02 -13.29
CA TYR A 453 -10.79 -1.03 -14.56
C TYR A 453 -11.39 -0.11 -15.65
N VAL A 454 -12.38 0.71 -15.32
CA VAL A 454 -13.07 1.60 -16.27
C VAL A 454 -12.55 3.04 -16.13
N GLY A 455 -11.96 3.58 -17.19
CA GLY A 455 -11.59 4.98 -17.37
C GLY A 455 -12.55 5.73 -18.30
N LEU A 456 -12.20 6.95 -18.68
CA LEU A 456 -13.01 7.85 -19.49
C LEU A 456 -12.16 8.47 -20.61
N ALA A 457 -12.72 8.65 -21.81
CA ALA A 457 -12.15 9.46 -22.87
C ALA A 457 -13.08 10.63 -23.18
N LEU A 458 -12.48 11.79 -23.39
CA LEU A 458 -13.16 12.97 -23.91
C LEU A 458 -12.76 13.12 -25.37
N ASP A 459 -13.74 13.24 -26.25
CA ASP A 459 -13.51 13.49 -27.67
C ASP A 459 -13.97 14.90 -28.09
N PRO A 460 -13.07 15.91 -28.00
CA PRO A 460 -13.41 17.29 -28.30
C PRO A 460 -13.80 17.54 -29.75
N GLU A 461 -13.49 16.65 -30.69
CA GLU A 461 -13.88 16.84 -32.10
C GLU A 461 -15.40 16.87 -32.26
N TRP A 462 -16.12 16.22 -31.34
CA TRP A 462 -17.58 16.14 -31.30
C TRP A 462 -18.20 17.10 -30.29
N ARG A 463 -17.44 18.04 -29.72
CA ARG A 463 -17.97 19.08 -28.83
C ARG A 463 -18.42 20.31 -29.63
N LEU A 464 -19.73 20.51 -29.72
CA LEU A 464 -20.41 21.56 -30.48
C LEU A 464 -20.78 22.78 -29.62
N ALA A 465 -20.64 23.98 -30.20
CA ALA A 465 -21.28 25.18 -29.69
C ALA A 465 -22.82 25.15 -29.93
N PRO A 466 -23.61 26.01 -29.26
CA PRO A 466 -25.08 25.96 -29.31
C PRO A 466 -25.73 26.02 -30.71
N ASP A 467 -25.08 26.66 -31.68
CA ASP A 467 -25.57 26.82 -33.06
C ASP A 467 -24.86 25.90 -34.07
N GLN A 468 -23.91 25.10 -33.61
CA GLN A 468 -23.11 24.21 -34.44
C GLN A 468 -23.78 22.85 -34.67
N VAL A 469 -23.39 22.19 -35.76
CA VAL A 469 -23.77 20.81 -36.08
C VAL A 469 -22.54 20.05 -36.60
N HIS A 470 -22.53 18.73 -36.44
CA HIS A 470 -21.40 17.88 -36.85
C HIS A 470 -21.11 17.94 -38.35
N LEU A 471 -19.88 17.57 -38.73
CA LEU A 471 -19.37 17.51 -40.12
C LEU A 471 -19.35 18.85 -40.89
N ARG A 472 -19.62 19.98 -40.22
CA ARG A 472 -19.44 21.34 -40.77
C ARG A 472 -18.17 22.02 -40.25
N GLN A 473 -17.75 21.65 -39.07
CA GLN A 473 -16.52 22.06 -38.41
C GLN A 473 -16.07 20.94 -37.47
N ILE A 474 -14.81 20.99 -37.07
CA ILE A 474 -14.30 20.19 -35.96
C ILE A 474 -14.67 20.92 -34.67
N GLY A 475 -15.19 20.18 -33.70
CA GLY A 475 -15.53 20.67 -32.37
C GLY A 475 -14.32 21.17 -31.58
N SER A 476 -14.61 21.77 -30.43
CA SER A 476 -13.58 22.24 -29.51
C SER A 476 -14.11 22.38 -28.10
N VAL A 477 -13.21 22.24 -27.12
CA VAL A 477 -13.50 22.44 -25.70
C VAL A 477 -12.49 23.40 -25.06
N GLY A 478 -12.95 24.13 -24.04
CA GLY A 478 -12.09 24.90 -23.14
C GLY A 478 -11.47 24.03 -22.06
N ILE A 479 -10.22 24.30 -21.69
CA ILE A 479 -9.56 23.55 -20.61
C ILE A 479 -10.32 23.60 -19.27
N ASP A 480 -11.11 24.64 -19.03
CA ASP A 480 -11.88 24.75 -17.79
C ASP A 480 -12.99 23.68 -17.69
N GLU A 481 -13.61 23.28 -18.82
CA GLU A 481 -14.57 22.16 -18.85
C GLU A 481 -13.86 20.82 -18.64
N VAL A 482 -12.70 20.63 -19.27
CA VAL A 482 -11.85 19.43 -19.08
C VAL A 482 -11.41 19.31 -17.62
N ASN A 483 -10.95 20.41 -17.01
CA ASN A 483 -10.56 20.45 -15.60
C ASN A 483 -11.75 20.23 -14.66
N GLY A 484 -12.97 20.58 -15.08
CA GLY A 484 -14.20 20.21 -14.38
C GLY A 484 -14.39 18.68 -14.31
N VAL A 485 -14.12 17.99 -15.42
CA VAL A 485 -14.13 16.50 -15.46
C VAL A 485 -12.99 15.92 -14.62
N VAL A 486 -11.77 16.47 -14.71
CA VAL A 486 -10.61 16.05 -13.89
C VAL A 486 -10.95 16.14 -12.40
N ALA A 487 -11.48 17.28 -11.96
CA ALA A 487 -11.86 17.48 -10.57
C ALA A 487 -12.91 16.46 -10.12
N TRP A 488 -14.02 16.34 -10.87
CA TRP A 488 -15.09 15.41 -10.54
C TRP A 488 -14.65 13.94 -10.53
N LEU A 489 -13.93 13.48 -11.56
CA LEU A 489 -13.50 12.09 -11.67
C LEU A 489 -12.45 11.73 -10.61
N SER A 490 -11.55 12.68 -10.26
CA SER A 490 -10.59 12.48 -9.18
C SER A 490 -11.29 12.35 -7.81
N ASP A 491 -12.24 13.24 -7.52
CA ASP A 491 -12.99 13.22 -6.27
C ASP A 491 -13.87 11.97 -6.17
N PHE A 492 -14.53 11.58 -7.27
CA PHE A 492 -15.29 10.33 -7.38
C PHE A 492 -14.40 9.11 -7.12
N THR A 493 -13.22 9.04 -7.74
CA THR A 493 -12.27 7.94 -7.56
C THR A 493 -11.81 7.82 -6.11
N ALA A 494 -11.47 8.93 -5.46
CA ALA A 494 -11.09 8.96 -4.05
C ALA A 494 -12.23 8.54 -3.12
N GLN A 495 -13.44 9.09 -3.32
CA GLN A 495 -14.62 8.79 -2.48
C GLN A 495 -15.03 7.32 -2.55
N HIS A 496 -14.85 6.69 -3.70
CA HIS A 496 -15.17 5.28 -3.92
C HIS A 496 -13.98 4.34 -3.66
N ALA A 497 -12.84 4.87 -3.17
CA ALA A 497 -11.61 4.11 -2.92
C ALA A 497 -11.17 3.25 -4.12
N LEU A 498 -11.28 3.80 -5.33
CA LEU A 498 -10.98 3.09 -6.56
C LEU A 498 -9.48 3.14 -6.91
N PRO A 499 -8.97 2.18 -7.68
CA PRO A 499 -7.67 2.31 -8.34
C PRO A 499 -7.60 3.57 -9.22
N GLN A 500 -6.39 3.98 -9.56
CA GLN A 500 -6.16 5.14 -10.43
C GLN A 500 -6.91 4.96 -11.76
N LYS A 501 -7.58 6.00 -12.25
CA LYS A 501 -8.36 5.97 -13.49
C LYS A 501 -7.59 6.56 -14.65
N MET A 502 -7.69 5.94 -15.83
CA MET A 502 -7.20 6.55 -17.06
C MET A 502 -8.22 7.60 -17.54
N LEU A 503 -7.75 8.81 -17.81
CA LEU A 503 -8.52 9.85 -18.50
C LEU A 503 -7.81 10.20 -19.81
N VAL A 504 -8.44 9.85 -20.92
CA VAL A 504 -7.91 10.05 -22.27
C VAL A 504 -8.49 11.34 -22.85
N LEU A 505 -7.63 12.17 -23.44
CA LEU A 505 -8.01 13.38 -24.17
C LEU A 505 -7.63 13.15 -25.63
N HIS A 506 -8.62 12.91 -26.49
CA HIS A 506 -8.39 12.79 -27.93
C HIS A 506 -8.03 14.14 -28.52
N GLN A 507 -6.99 14.16 -29.36
CA GLN A 507 -6.54 15.37 -29.99
C GLN A 507 -5.66 15.11 -31.22
N PHE A 508 -6.08 15.64 -32.37
CA PHE A 508 -5.27 15.69 -33.59
C PHE A 508 -5.01 17.12 -34.08
N ALA A 509 -5.55 18.13 -33.40
CA ALA A 509 -5.26 19.53 -33.67
C ALA A 509 -5.20 20.37 -32.39
N GLY A 510 -4.25 21.30 -32.30
CA GLY A 510 -4.07 22.14 -31.10
C GLY A 510 -5.33 22.91 -30.68
N ARG A 511 -6.14 23.36 -31.65
CA ARG A 511 -7.39 24.11 -31.41
C ARG A 511 -8.52 23.30 -30.74
N MET A 512 -8.45 21.97 -30.73
CA MET A 512 -9.49 21.12 -30.15
C MET A 512 -9.62 21.31 -28.64
N ILE A 513 -8.49 21.57 -27.95
CA ILE A 513 -8.45 21.87 -26.53
C ILE A 513 -7.75 23.21 -26.35
N THR A 514 -8.55 24.26 -26.11
CA THR A 514 -8.04 25.61 -25.92
C THR A 514 -7.45 25.77 -24.52
N ASP A 515 -6.35 26.53 -24.39
CA ASP A 515 -5.59 26.74 -23.15
C ASP A 515 -5.07 25.48 -22.44
N ARG A 516 -4.79 24.40 -23.20
CA ARG A 516 -4.36 23.09 -22.68
C ARG A 516 -3.16 23.12 -21.71
N ALA A 517 -2.30 24.13 -21.77
CA ALA A 517 -1.21 24.30 -20.81
C ALA A 517 -1.69 24.45 -19.35
N ARG A 518 -2.97 24.78 -19.12
CA ARG A 518 -3.61 24.85 -17.80
C ARG A 518 -4.25 23.53 -17.35
N LEU A 519 -4.01 22.41 -18.03
CA LEU A 519 -4.53 21.09 -17.61
C LEU A 519 -4.07 20.78 -16.18
N ASP A 520 -5.01 20.46 -15.29
CA ASP A 520 -4.69 20.08 -13.91
C ASP A 520 -4.11 18.66 -13.87
N THR A 521 -2.78 18.55 -13.78
CA THR A 521 -2.07 17.27 -13.64
C THR A 521 -1.72 16.93 -12.18
N SER A 522 -2.31 17.61 -11.19
CA SER A 522 -1.98 17.43 -9.76
C SER A 522 -2.74 16.29 -9.08
N ARG A 523 -3.71 15.66 -9.78
CA ARG A 523 -4.62 14.65 -9.22
C ARG A 523 -4.00 13.25 -9.25
N ASP A 524 -3.64 12.73 -8.08
CA ASP A 524 -3.04 11.40 -7.88
C ASP A 524 -4.01 10.24 -8.22
N GLU A 525 -5.30 10.53 -8.28
CA GLU A 525 -6.35 9.59 -8.64
C GLU A 525 -6.46 9.32 -10.14
N LEU A 526 -5.87 10.16 -11.00
CA LEU A 526 -5.97 10.06 -12.45
C LEU A 526 -4.61 9.85 -13.13
N ALA A 527 -4.64 9.09 -14.22
CA ALA A 527 -3.58 9.01 -15.20
C ALA A 527 -4.06 9.69 -16.49
N LEU A 528 -3.52 10.88 -16.76
CA LEU A 528 -3.91 11.70 -17.90
C LEU A 528 -3.13 11.29 -19.15
N VAL A 529 -3.86 11.01 -20.23
CA VAL A 529 -3.30 10.64 -21.53
C VAL A 529 -3.75 11.65 -22.57
N ILE A 530 -2.83 12.29 -23.28
CA ILE A 530 -3.16 12.93 -24.56
C ILE A 530 -2.96 11.89 -25.66
N HIS A 531 -4.03 11.57 -26.37
CA HIS A 531 -4.04 10.54 -27.39
C HIS A 531 -4.15 11.19 -28.76
N VAL A 532 -3.09 11.04 -29.56
CA VAL A 532 -3.00 11.61 -30.90
C VAL A 532 -3.74 10.71 -31.88
N ASP A 533 -4.94 11.16 -32.24
CA ASP A 533 -5.96 10.41 -32.96
C ASP A 533 -6.18 10.91 -34.39
N GLY A 534 -5.16 11.53 -35.00
CA GLY A 534 -5.22 11.99 -36.39
C GLY A 534 -4.85 10.89 -37.39
N GLN A 535 -5.62 10.77 -38.46
CA GLN A 535 -5.36 9.83 -39.57
C GLN A 535 -4.54 10.45 -40.71
N GLY A 536 -3.90 9.60 -41.52
CA GLY A 536 -3.32 10.01 -42.81
C GLY A 536 -1.94 9.42 -43.08
N SER A 537 -1.12 10.17 -43.84
CA SER A 537 0.25 9.71 -44.15
C SER A 537 1.13 9.74 -42.91
N GLN A 538 2.08 8.81 -42.81
CA GLN A 538 2.97 8.71 -41.65
C GLN A 538 3.76 10.01 -41.36
N PRO A 539 4.24 10.77 -42.35
CA PRO A 539 4.83 12.09 -42.09
C PRO A 539 3.85 13.10 -41.47
N ALA A 540 2.58 13.10 -41.89
CA ALA A 540 1.56 14.00 -41.32
C ALA A 540 1.24 13.64 -39.87
N LYS A 541 1.15 12.34 -39.57
CA LYS A 541 0.95 11.85 -38.19
C LYS A 541 2.14 12.17 -37.29
N ALA A 542 3.36 11.92 -37.75
CA ALA A 542 4.58 12.30 -37.03
C ALA A 542 4.66 13.82 -36.79
N GLY A 543 4.25 14.63 -37.77
CA GLY A 543 4.14 16.09 -37.62
C GLY A 543 3.15 16.49 -36.54
N THR A 544 1.97 15.87 -36.53
CA THR A 544 0.92 16.12 -35.52
C THR A 544 1.37 15.69 -34.12
N TRP A 545 1.98 14.50 -34.00
CA TRP A 545 2.57 13.99 -32.77
C TRP A 545 3.59 14.97 -32.18
N ASN A 546 4.54 15.45 -32.99
CA ASN A 546 5.55 16.40 -32.52
C ASN A 546 4.94 17.77 -32.13
N ALA A 547 4.00 18.27 -32.94
CA ALA A 547 3.34 19.55 -32.69
C ALA A 547 2.53 19.53 -31.39
N LEU A 548 1.74 18.48 -31.15
CA LEU A 548 0.92 18.37 -29.94
C LEU A 548 1.73 18.14 -28.67
N ARG A 549 2.94 17.60 -28.77
CA ARG A 549 3.85 17.41 -27.62
C ARG A 549 4.61 18.67 -27.23
N THR A 550 4.69 19.65 -28.13
CA THR A 550 5.39 20.90 -27.85
C THR A 550 4.65 21.64 -26.74
N ASP A 551 5.39 22.02 -25.68
CA ASP A 551 4.90 22.71 -24.49
C ASP A 551 3.71 22.03 -23.78
N ALA A 552 3.59 20.70 -23.95
CA ALA A 552 2.55 19.94 -23.29
C ALA A 552 2.85 19.77 -21.78
N PRO A 553 1.82 19.79 -20.92
CA PRO A 553 1.97 19.46 -19.50
C PRO A 553 2.46 18.01 -19.30
N PRO A 554 2.92 17.63 -18.10
CA PRO A 554 3.37 16.26 -17.84
C PRO A 554 2.19 15.28 -17.93
N VAL A 555 2.08 14.58 -19.05
CA VAL A 555 1.03 13.59 -19.35
C VAL A 555 1.63 12.37 -20.03
N HIS A 556 0.86 11.29 -20.05
CA HIS A 556 1.12 10.12 -20.88
C HIS A 556 0.68 10.36 -22.32
N TRP A 557 1.27 9.59 -23.24
CA TRP A 557 1.05 9.80 -24.67
C TRP A 557 0.46 8.58 -25.33
N GLY A 558 -0.59 8.81 -26.11
CA GLY A 558 -1.22 7.78 -26.91
C GLY A 558 -1.09 8.03 -28.41
N TRP A 559 -1.06 6.96 -29.20
CA TRP A 559 -1.04 6.98 -30.67
C TRP A 559 -2.17 6.11 -31.22
N LYS A 560 -3.01 6.63 -32.13
CA LYS A 560 -4.01 5.83 -32.83
C LYS A 560 -3.49 5.37 -34.19
N ASN A 561 -3.69 4.11 -34.53
CA ASN A 561 -3.53 3.55 -35.87
C ASN A 561 -4.92 3.35 -36.49
N PHE A 562 -5.06 3.73 -37.76
CA PHE A 562 -6.29 3.56 -38.53
C PHE A 562 -6.08 2.50 -39.60
N PHE A 563 -6.91 1.46 -39.64
CA PHE A 563 -6.69 0.33 -40.55
C PHE A 563 -6.76 0.73 -42.03
N ASP A 564 -7.72 1.59 -42.39
CA ASP A 564 -8.02 1.92 -43.78
C ASP A 564 -7.53 3.32 -44.17
N GLU A 565 -7.47 4.25 -43.21
CA GLU A 565 -7.16 5.66 -43.46
C GLU A 565 -5.67 6.00 -43.38
N ASP A 566 -4.88 5.18 -42.67
CA ASP A 566 -3.43 5.32 -42.67
C ASP A 566 -2.82 4.58 -43.87
N VAL A 567 -2.09 5.30 -44.72
CA VAL A 567 -1.52 4.73 -45.95
C VAL A 567 0.00 4.93 -46.02
N PRO A 568 0.81 3.88 -45.76
CA PRO A 568 0.44 2.63 -45.07
C PRO A 568 0.26 2.86 -43.57
N MET A 569 -0.59 2.06 -42.91
CA MET A 569 -0.63 1.95 -41.45
C MET A 569 0.68 1.38 -40.91
N LEU A 570 1.12 1.84 -39.74
CA LEU A 570 2.27 1.24 -39.05
C LEU A 570 1.92 -0.14 -38.50
N ASP A 571 2.81 -1.10 -38.67
CA ASP A 571 2.73 -2.36 -37.93
C ASP A 571 3.13 -2.15 -36.44
N PRO A 572 2.94 -3.15 -35.55
CA PRO A 572 3.31 -3.02 -34.14
C PRO A 572 4.79 -2.68 -33.89
N THR A 573 5.71 -3.26 -34.69
CA THR A 573 7.16 -2.99 -34.54
C THR A 573 7.47 -1.54 -34.90
N GLN A 574 6.88 -1.05 -35.99
CA GLN A 574 7.03 0.33 -36.45
C GLN A 574 6.36 1.32 -35.50
N THR A 575 5.19 1.00 -34.96
CA THR A 575 4.49 1.82 -33.96
C THR A 575 5.36 1.99 -32.71
N TYR A 576 6.07 0.95 -32.29
CA TYR A 576 7.05 1.02 -31.19
C TYR A 576 8.36 1.73 -31.53
N GLN A 577 8.57 2.15 -32.78
CA GLN A 577 9.65 3.07 -33.14
C GLN A 577 9.23 4.54 -33.10
N VAL A 578 7.94 4.86 -32.91
CA VAL A 578 7.49 6.23 -32.63
C VAL A 578 8.19 6.71 -31.34
N GLN A 579 8.77 7.91 -31.37
CA GLN A 579 9.52 8.46 -30.24
C GLN A 579 8.86 9.68 -29.61
N PRO A 580 8.75 9.72 -28.26
CA PRO A 580 8.96 8.59 -27.36
C PRO A 580 7.91 7.49 -27.61
N VAL A 581 8.22 6.27 -27.16
CA VAL A 581 7.32 5.11 -27.33
C VAL A 581 5.96 5.40 -26.68
N PRO A 582 4.84 5.29 -27.42
CA PRO A 582 3.51 5.53 -26.88
C PRO A 582 3.22 4.67 -25.64
N ASP A 583 2.48 5.22 -24.68
CA ASP A 583 1.96 4.52 -23.51
C ASP A 583 0.64 3.82 -23.80
N LEU A 584 -0.15 4.40 -24.71
CA LEU A 584 -1.39 3.85 -25.26
C LEU A 584 -1.27 3.76 -26.79
N VAL A 585 -1.60 2.60 -27.35
CA VAL A 585 -1.82 2.46 -28.79
C VAL A 585 -3.27 2.03 -29.02
N SER A 586 -4.02 2.74 -29.84
CA SER A 586 -5.37 2.29 -30.22
C SER A 586 -5.44 1.92 -31.70
N TYR A 587 -6.40 1.08 -32.04
CA TYR A 587 -6.70 0.64 -33.39
C TYR A 587 -8.17 0.93 -33.69
N GLN A 588 -8.40 1.69 -34.75
CA GLN A 588 -9.72 2.08 -35.24
C GLN A 588 -9.96 1.56 -36.65
#